data_AF-A0A9P5X8S2-F1
#
_entry.id   AF-A0A9P5X8S2-F1
#
_cell.length_a   1.000
_cell.length_b   1.000
_cell.length_c   1.000
_cell.angle_alpha   90.00
_cell.angle_beta   90.00
_cell.angle_gamma   90.00
#
_symmetry.space_group_name_H-M   'P 1'
#
loop_
_entity.id
_entity.type
_entity.pdbx_description
1 polymer ?
#
loop_
_entity_poly.entity_id
_entity_poly.type
_entity_poly.pdbx_seq_one_letter_code
_entity_poly.pdbx_strand_id
1 'polypeptide(L)'
;MFWNFWPRKPADNANSKKDTQVTQEVKEDLRSLESQLNSIPPHVRTLISYGLVATGAVGSVFLHRRYVRRIKNADWVTPDLLAKKRWIRGVVTSVGDADNFRLFHTPAFGGWRRPFKFRTIPTGNKELKDQTLHIRITGVDAPEASHFGKPEQPHAAESLAWLRHKILGKSVYCQLLRRDQYSRVVANVHLSPRFLPGAIFHGKSLPLLMLRSGHAAIYDKVPCCPFFFRLRI
;
A
#
# COMPACT_ATOMS: atom_id res chain seq x y z
N MET A 1 24.93 30.78 14.29
CA MET A 1 24.89 29.91 13.10
C MET A 1 25.72 28.66 13.42
N PHE A 2 25.17 27.73 14.20
CA PHE A 2 25.90 26.54 14.66
C PHE A 2 25.38 25.33 13.89
N TRP A 3 26.15 24.88 12.91
CA TRP A 3 25.95 23.58 12.28
C TRP A 3 26.61 22.52 13.17
N ASN A 4 25.79 21.65 13.77
CA ASN A 4 26.28 20.49 14.49
C ASN A 4 26.95 19.52 13.51
N PHE A 5 28.28 19.55 13.49
CA PHE A 5 29.15 18.56 12.88
C PHE A 5 29.12 17.30 13.75
N TRP A 6 28.19 16.38 13.46
CA TRP A 6 28.20 15.05 14.07
C TRP A 6 29.44 14.29 13.55
N PRO A 7 30.35 13.80 14.41
CA PRO A 7 31.50 13.04 13.94
C PRO A 7 31.01 11.77 13.24
N ARG A 8 31.44 11.57 11.98
CA ARG A 8 31.27 10.27 11.29
C ARG A 8 31.85 9.20 12.20
N LYS A 9 31.02 8.23 12.64
CA LYS A 9 31.53 7.00 13.23
C LYS A 9 32.57 6.40 12.27
N PRO A 10 33.79 6.05 12.73
CA PRO A 10 34.77 5.39 11.87
C PRO A 10 34.13 4.11 11.33
N ALA A 11 34.19 3.93 10.02
CA ALA A 11 33.63 2.74 9.37
C ALA A 11 34.27 1.49 10.00
N ASP A 12 33.43 0.62 10.51
CA ASP A 12 33.79 -0.66 11.09
C ASP A 12 34.54 -1.49 10.04
N ASN A 13 35.88 -1.54 10.17
CA ASN A 13 36.82 -2.16 9.22
C ASN A 13 36.44 -3.61 8.82
N ALA A 14 35.67 -4.30 9.66
CA ALA A 14 35.18 -5.65 9.38
C ALA A 14 34.12 -5.70 8.27
N ASN A 15 33.21 -4.72 8.19
CA ASN A 15 32.19 -4.65 7.14
C ASN A 15 32.81 -4.27 5.79
N SER A 16 33.76 -3.32 5.80
CA SER A 16 34.52 -2.94 4.60
C SER A 16 35.31 -4.11 3.99
N LYS A 17 35.96 -4.93 4.83
CA LYS A 17 36.65 -6.15 4.38
C LYS A 17 35.70 -7.19 3.80
N LYS A 18 34.53 -7.40 4.41
CA LYS A 18 33.49 -8.31 3.89
C LYS A 18 32.95 -7.85 2.54
N ASP A 19 32.62 -6.57 2.40
CA ASP A 19 32.14 -6.00 1.12
C ASP A 19 33.19 -6.14 0.01
N THR A 20 34.47 -6.00 0.36
CA THR A 20 35.61 -6.18 -0.56
C THR A 20 35.80 -7.65 -0.97
N GLN A 21 35.63 -8.59 -0.04
CA GLN A 21 35.68 -10.03 -0.32
C GLN A 21 34.53 -10.46 -1.24
N VAL A 22 33.30 -10.07 -0.94
CA VAL A 22 32.11 -10.37 -1.77
C VAL A 22 32.28 -9.82 -3.19
N THR A 23 32.86 -8.62 -3.34
CA THR A 23 33.10 -8.05 -4.68
C THR A 23 34.23 -8.73 -5.44
N GLN A 24 35.19 -9.37 -4.77
CA GLN A 24 36.23 -10.19 -5.41
C GLN A 24 35.64 -11.52 -5.91
N GLU A 25 34.86 -12.20 -5.06
CA GLU A 25 34.15 -13.45 -5.41
C GLU A 25 33.24 -13.24 -6.63
N VAL A 26 32.42 -12.19 -6.65
CA VAL A 26 31.56 -11.87 -7.80
C VAL A 26 32.36 -11.64 -9.09
N LYS A 27 33.56 -11.05 -9.01
CA LYS A 27 34.40 -10.83 -10.19
C LYS A 27 35.01 -12.13 -10.72
N GLU A 28 35.35 -13.06 -9.85
CA GLU A 28 35.85 -14.39 -10.21
C GLU A 28 34.75 -15.22 -10.87
N ASP A 29 33.53 -15.16 -10.34
CA ASP A 29 32.34 -15.77 -10.95
C ASP A 29 32.06 -15.20 -12.35
N LEU A 30 32.12 -13.87 -12.51
CA LEU A 30 31.93 -13.24 -13.83
C LEU A 30 33.00 -13.68 -14.84
N ARG A 31 34.27 -13.77 -14.43
CA ARG A 31 35.37 -14.24 -15.28
C ARG A 31 35.22 -15.71 -15.67
N SER A 32 34.72 -16.56 -14.76
CA SER A 32 34.47 -17.97 -15.06
C SER A 32 33.28 -18.15 -16.01
N LEU A 33 32.24 -17.31 -15.90
CA LEU A 33 31.13 -17.27 -16.85
C LEU A 33 31.57 -16.77 -18.23
N GLU A 34 32.44 -15.76 -18.31
CA GLU A 34 32.99 -15.26 -19.57
C GLU A 34 33.81 -16.32 -20.30
N SER A 35 34.64 -17.08 -19.57
CA SER A 35 35.44 -18.17 -20.16
C SER A 35 34.55 -19.30 -20.68
N GLN A 36 33.47 -19.65 -19.96
CA GLN A 36 32.45 -20.59 -20.42
C GLN A 36 31.66 -20.07 -21.63
N LEU A 37 31.37 -18.76 -21.71
CA LEU A 37 30.68 -18.19 -22.87
C LEU A 37 31.56 -18.17 -24.12
N ASN A 38 32.88 -18.02 -23.94
CA ASN A 38 33.84 -17.98 -25.04
C ASN A 38 34.17 -19.37 -25.59
N SER A 39 33.92 -20.45 -24.85
CA SER A 39 34.11 -21.83 -25.33
C SER A 39 32.96 -22.31 -26.24
N ILE A 40 31.84 -21.60 -26.27
CA ILE A 40 30.65 -21.91 -27.09
C ILE A 40 30.80 -21.32 -28.49
N PRO A 41 30.35 -22.01 -29.56
CA PRO A 41 30.39 -21.49 -30.92
C PRO A 41 29.63 -20.14 -31.09
N PRO A 42 30.11 -19.25 -31.99
CA PRO A 42 29.67 -17.86 -32.04
C PRO A 42 28.19 -17.69 -32.39
N HIS A 43 27.62 -18.57 -33.22
CA HIS A 43 26.20 -18.52 -33.58
C HIS A 43 25.30 -18.86 -32.38
N VAL A 44 25.64 -19.87 -31.57
CA VAL A 44 24.88 -20.22 -30.36
C VAL A 44 24.98 -19.10 -29.31
N ARG A 45 26.16 -18.47 -29.17
CA ARG A 45 26.36 -17.34 -28.26
C ARG A 45 25.41 -16.18 -28.58
N THR A 46 25.22 -15.83 -29.86
CA THR A 46 24.29 -14.77 -30.25
C THR A 46 22.83 -15.14 -29.98
N LEU A 47 22.43 -16.39 -30.21
CA LEU A 47 21.06 -16.84 -29.88
C LEU A 47 20.78 -16.79 -28.37
N ILE A 48 21.74 -17.21 -27.54
CA ILE A 48 21.61 -17.13 -26.07
C ILE A 48 21.49 -15.67 -25.62
N SER A 49 22.31 -14.76 -26.17
CA SER A 49 22.24 -13.34 -25.78
C SER A 49 20.89 -12.72 -26.16
N TYR A 50 20.37 -12.98 -27.37
CA TYR A 50 19.02 -12.54 -27.75
C TYR A 50 17.94 -13.14 -26.85
N GLY A 51 18.04 -14.43 -26.51
CA GLY A 51 17.12 -15.10 -25.60
C GLY A 51 17.11 -14.49 -24.20
N LEU A 52 18.28 -14.19 -23.63
CA LEU A 52 18.41 -13.52 -22.34
C LEU A 52 17.85 -12.10 -22.36
N VAL A 53 18.08 -11.34 -23.43
CA VAL A 53 17.53 -9.99 -23.58
C VAL A 53 16.01 -10.03 -23.71
N ALA A 54 15.47 -10.93 -24.54
CA ALA A 54 14.03 -11.07 -24.73
C ALA A 54 13.31 -11.48 -23.43
N THR A 55 13.84 -12.49 -22.73
CA THR A 55 13.29 -12.95 -21.45
C THR A 55 13.41 -11.88 -20.36
N GLY A 56 14.54 -11.17 -20.29
CA GLY A 56 14.75 -10.04 -19.39
C GLY A 56 13.77 -8.89 -19.65
N ALA A 57 13.48 -8.57 -20.92
CA ALA A 57 12.52 -7.55 -21.30
C ALA A 57 11.09 -7.92 -20.87
N VAL A 58 10.65 -9.16 -21.13
CA VAL A 58 9.33 -9.66 -20.72
C VAL A 58 9.21 -9.69 -19.19
N GLY A 59 10.23 -10.19 -18.50
CA GLY A 59 10.32 -10.20 -17.05
C GLY A 59 10.23 -8.79 -16.46
N SER A 60 10.96 -7.83 -17.03
CA SER A 60 10.94 -6.43 -16.61
C SER A 60 9.56 -5.80 -16.76
N VAL A 61 8.88 -6.02 -17.89
CA VAL A 61 7.51 -5.54 -18.12
C VAL A 61 6.54 -6.15 -17.10
N PHE A 62 6.66 -7.44 -16.81
CA PHE A 62 5.83 -8.12 -15.81
C PHE A 62 6.06 -7.56 -14.40
N LEU A 63 7.32 -7.40 -13.99
CA LEU A 63 7.70 -6.81 -12.72
C LEU A 63 7.21 -5.35 -12.59
N HIS A 64 7.34 -4.55 -13.65
CA HIS A 64 6.85 -3.17 -13.68
C HIS A 64 5.33 -3.11 -13.51
N ARG A 65 4.57 -3.93 -14.27
CA ARG A 65 3.11 -4.04 -14.14
C ARG A 65 2.69 -4.50 -12.75
N ARG A 66 3.46 -5.38 -12.11
CA ARG A 66 3.17 -5.90 -10.78
C ARG A 66 3.50 -4.91 -9.68
N TYR A 67 4.65 -4.27 -9.69
CA TYR A 67 5.22 -3.59 -8.52
C TYR A 67 5.33 -2.06 -8.63
N VAL A 68 5.30 -1.52 -9.84
CA VAL A 68 5.50 -0.08 -10.10
C VAL A 68 4.22 0.59 -10.59
N ARG A 69 3.38 -0.14 -11.34
CA ARG A 69 2.15 0.41 -11.90
C ARG A 69 1.17 0.86 -10.80
N ARG A 70 0.78 2.13 -10.85
CA ARG A 70 -0.23 2.72 -9.95
C ARG A 70 -1.65 2.45 -10.47
N ILE A 71 -2.52 2.00 -9.58
CA ILE A 71 -3.97 2.00 -9.73
C ILE A 71 -4.51 3.40 -9.40
N LYS A 72 -5.16 4.05 -10.36
CA LYS A 72 -5.68 5.42 -10.22
C LYS A 72 -7.08 5.45 -9.59
N ASN A 73 -8.01 4.71 -10.18
CA ASN A 73 -9.41 4.62 -9.75
C ASN A 73 -9.86 3.17 -9.57
N ALA A 74 -11.07 3.00 -9.06
CA ALA A 74 -11.71 1.69 -8.92
C ALA A 74 -11.87 0.97 -10.27
N ASP A 75 -12.01 1.70 -11.38
CA ASP A 75 -12.05 1.12 -12.74
C ASP A 75 -10.76 0.43 -13.16
N TRP A 76 -9.63 0.90 -12.63
CA TRP A 76 -8.33 0.31 -12.90
C TRP A 76 -8.06 -0.95 -12.05
N VAL A 77 -8.99 -1.31 -11.17
CA VAL A 77 -8.93 -2.55 -10.40
C VAL A 77 -9.47 -3.69 -11.25
N THR A 78 -8.57 -4.53 -11.76
CA THR A 78 -8.95 -5.72 -12.51
C THR A 78 -9.57 -6.79 -11.59
N PRO A 79 -10.50 -7.63 -12.11
CA PRO A 79 -11.13 -8.70 -11.34
C PRO A 79 -10.09 -9.66 -10.74
N ASP A 80 -8.97 -9.91 -11.42
CA ASP A 80 -7.87 -10.74 -10.90
C ASP A 80 -7.27 -10.21 -9.59
N LEU A 81 -7.22 -8.89 -9.41
CA LEU A 81 -6.72 -8.27 -8.18
C LEU A 81 -7.69 -8.50 -7.01
N LEU A 82 -8.99 -8.50 -7.30
CA LEU A 82 -10.06 -8.77 -6.34
C LEU A 82 -10.10 -10.26 -5.99
N ALA A 83 -10.03 -11.15 -6.99
CA ALA A 83 -10.00 -12.60 -6.80
C ALA A 83 -8.82 -13.04 -5.92
N LYS A 84 -7.64 -12.46 -6.14
CA LYS A 84 -6.43 -12.71 -5.34
C LYS A 84 -6.41 -11.99 -3.99
N LYS A 85 -7.48 -11.25 -3.66
CA LYS A 85 -7.61 -10.40 -2.45
C LYS A 85 -6.33 -9.59 -2.19
N ARG A 86 -5.87 -8.89 -3.22
CA ARG A 86 -4.54 -8.28 -3.22
C ARG A 86 -4.45 -7.16 -2.19
N TRP A 87 -3.33 -7.15 -1.47
CA TRP A 87 -2.94 -6.03 -0.62
C TRP A 87 -2.45 -4.84 -1.44
N ILE A 88 -3.07 -3.70 -1.17
CA ILE A 88 -2.73 -2.40 -1.73
C ILE A 88 -2.30 -1.50 -0.60
N ARG A 89 -1.33 -0.64 -0.86
CA ARG A 89 -0.89 0.38 0.07
C ARG A 89 -1.20 1.76 -0.49
N GLY A 90 -1.59 2.69 0.36
CA GLY A 90 -1.85 4.06 -0.05
C GLY A 90 -1.78 5.06 1.10
N VAL A 91 -1.95 6.33 0.77
CA VAL A 91 -2.10 7.42 1.72
C VAL A 91 -3.52 7.94 1.65
N VAL A 92 -4.16 8.12 2.80
CA VAL A 92 -5.52 8.64 2.88
C VAL A 92 -5.50 10.13 2.61
N THR A 93 -6.29 10.56 1.63
CA THR A 93 -6.34 11.95 1.15
C THR A 93 -7.52 12.71 1.75
N SER A 94 -8.71 12.10 1.73
CA SER A 94 -9.92 12.68 2.30
C SER A 94 -10.82 11.62 2.93
N VAL A 95 -11.60 12.05 3.91
CA VAL A 95 -12.60 11.23 4.63
C VAL A 95 -13.91 12.01 4.59
N GLY A 96 -14.85 11.51 3.80
CA GLY A 96 -16.18 12.10 3.62
C GLY A 96 -17.18 11.57 4.64
N ASP A 97 -17.18 10.25 4.84
CA ASP A 97 -18.10 9.53 5.71
C ASP A 97 -17.33 8.80 6.81
N ALA A 98 -18.04 8.32 7.84
CA ALA A 98 -17.45 7.59 8.95
C ALA A 98 -17.08 6.12 8.61
N ASP A 99 -17.45 5.62 7.43
CA ASP A 99 -17.14 4.26 6.93
C ASP A 99 -16.37 4.25 5.59
N ASN A 100 -16.22 5.42 4.95
CA ASN A 100 -15.64 5.56 3.62
C ASN A 100 -14.49 6.58 3.59
N PHE A 101 -13.48 6.34 2.77
CA PHE A 101 -12.40 7.30 2.54
C PHE A 101 -11.78 7.19 1.14
N ARG A 102 -11.06 8.24 0.74
CA ARG A 102 -10.32 8.31 -0.52
C ARG A 102 -8.85 7.98 -0.30
N LEU A 103 -8.38 6.90 -0.92
CA LEU A 103 -7.01 6.42 -0.85
C LEU A 103 -6.24 6.76 -2.12
N PHE A 104 -5.11 7.45 -1.98
CA PHE A 104 -4.14 7.59 -3.05
C PHE A 104 -3.16 6.41 -3.01
N HIS A 105 -3.20 5.56 -4.04
CA HIS A 105 -2.37 4.37 -4.09
C HIS A 105 -0.88 4.71 -4.26
N THR A 106 -0.04 4.17 -3.37
CA THR A 106 1.41 4.33 -3.40
C THR A 106 2.09 2.95 -3.50
N PRO A 107 2.44 2.50 -4.73
CA PRO A 107 3.09 1.21 -4.91
C PRO A 107 4.45 1.14 -4.21
N ALA A 108 4.90 -0.07 -3.90
CA ALA A 108 6.12 -0.30 -3.13
C ALA A 108 7.36 0.35 -3.77
N PHE A 109 7.49 0.20 -5.08
CA PHE A 109 8.63 0.67 -5.87
C PHE A 109 8.30 1.93 -6.70
N GLY A 110 7.32 2.73 -6.25
CA GLY A 110 6.80 3.86 -7.01
C GLY A 110 7.45 5.22 -6.75
N GLY A 111 8.43 5.31 -5.84
CA GLY A 111 9.12 6.57 -5.54
C GLY A 111 8.46 7.48 -4.50
N TRP A 112 7.44 7.00 -3.79
CA TRP A 112 6.64 7.82 -2.87
C TRP A 112 7.12 7.77 -1.41
N ARG A 113 8.06 6.89 -1.10
CA ARG A 113 8.54 6.64 0.27
C ARG A 113 10.06 6.53 0.32
N ARG A 114 10.61 6.73 1.52
CA ARG A 114 12.01 6.45 1.84
C ARG A 114 12.33 4.97 1.56
N PRO A 115 13.54 4.62 1.12
CA PRO A 115 14.68 5.52 0.91
C PRO A 115 14.62 6.33 -0.40
N PHE A 116 14.00 5.78 -1.45
CA PHE A 116 13.93 6.43 -2.77
C PHE A 116 12.66 7.28 -2.94
N LYS A 117 12.61 8.45 -2.29
CA LYS A 117 11.47 9.39 -2.40
C LYS A 117 11.72 10.44 -3.49
N PHE A 118 11.31 10.16 -4.72
CA PHE A 118 11.42 11.07 -5.87
C PHE A 118 10.07 11.65 -6.36
N ARG A 119 8.94 11.21 -5.78
CA ARG A 119 7.60 11.74 -6.10
C ARG A 119 6.90 12.29 -4.86
N THR A 120 6.20 13.40 -5.04
CA THR A 120 5.42 14.08 -4.00
C THR A 120 3.93 13.85 -4.20
N ILE A 121 3.23 13.47 -3.13
CA ILE A 121 1.79 13.20 -3.15
C ILE A 121 1.05 14.53 -3.36
N PRO A 122 0.18 14.62 -4.39
CA PRO A 122 -0.60 15.83 -4.64
C PRO A 122 -1.60 16.05 -3.50
N THR A 123 -1.81 17.32 -3.12
CA THR A 123 -2.77 17.73 -2.08
C THR A 123 -3.97 18.47 -2.66
N GLY A 124 -3.88 18.96 -3.90
CA GLY A 124 -4.95 19.73 -4.54
C GLY A 124 -6.15 18.87 -4.93
N ASN A 125 -7.36 19.32 -4.62
CA ASN A 125 -8.60 18.61 -4.94
C ASN A 125 -8.75 18.32 -6.46
N LYS A 126 -8.32 19.25 -7.32
CA LYS A 126 -8.36 19.08 -8.79
C LYS A 126 -7.46 17.93 -9.27
N GLU A 127 -6.28 17.78 -8.68
CA GLU A 127 -5.31 16.73 -9.02
C GLU A 127 -5.69 15.36 -8.45
N LEU A 128 -6.43 15.35 -7.34
CA LEU A 128 -6.90 14.14 -6.67
C LEU A 128 -8.17 13.56 -7.29
N LYS A 129 -8.92 14.38 -8.05
CA LYS A 129 -10.08 13.92 -8.80
C LYS A 129 -9.65 12.83 -9.78
N ASP A 130 -10.34 11.70 -9.74
CA ASP A 130 -10.06 10.53 -10.61
C ASP A 130 -8.63 9.97 -10.49
N GLN A 131 -7.95 10.24 -9.36
CA GLN A 131 -6.65 9.65 -9.00
C GLN A 131 -6.69 8.92 -7.66
N THR A 132 -7.87 8.72 -7.09
CA THR A 132 -8.05 8.11 -5.75
C THR A 132 -9.04 6.95 -5.79
N LEU A 133 -8.73 5.94 -4.99
CA LEU A 133 -9.61 4.80 -4.75
C LEU A 133 -10.61 5.17 -3.66
N HIS A 134 -11.90 5.06 -3.98
CA HIS A 134 -12.94 5.17 -2.97
C HIS A 134 -13.05 3.83 -2.24
N ILE A 135 -12.67 3.80 -0.96
CA ILE A 135 -12.64 2.57 -0.16
C ILE A 135 -13.76 2.61 0.87
N ARG A 136 -14.53 1.51 0.91
CA ARG A 136 -15.49 1.22 1.98
C ARG A 136 -14.89 0.21 2.94
N ILE A 137 -14.95 0.50 4.23
CA ILE A 137 -14.45 -0.38 5.27
C ILE A 137 -15.36 -1.61 5.38
N THR A 138 -14.78 -2.80 5.41
CA THR A 138 -15.55 -4.06 5.48
C THR A 138 -16.03 -4.37 6.90
N GLY A 139 -17.23 -4.94 7.02
CA GLY A 139 -17.75 -5.57 8.24
C GLY A 139 -18.17 -4.62 9.36
N VAL A 140 -18.05 -3.31 9.14
CA VAL A 140 -18.50 -2.26 10.05
C VAL A 140 -19.42 -1.31 9.32
N ASP A 141 -20.43 -0.83 10.03
CA ASP A 141 -21.33 0.23 9.61
C ASP A 141 -21.25 1.36 10.63
N ALA A 142 -21.07 2.58 10.15
CA ALA A 142 -20.90 3.76 10.99
C ALA A 142 -22.18 4.61 10.94
N PRO A 143 -22.50 5.37 12.01
CA PRO A 143 -23.66 6.26 12.01
C PRO A 143 -23.59 7.25 10.84
N GLU A 144 -24.71 7.40 10.14
CA GLU A 144 -24.80 8.24 8.94
C GLU A 144 -24.79 9.72 9.32
N ALA A 145 -23.93 10.49 8.64
CA ALA A 145 -23.93 11.94 8.75
C ALA A 145 -25.19 12.53 8.12
N SER A 146 -25.54 13.78 8.48
CA SER A 146 -26.65 14.50 7.84
C SER A 146 -26.45 14.56 6.33
N HIS A 147 -27.47 14.12 5.59
CA HIS A 147 -27.44 14.11 4.12
C HIS A 147 -28.77 14.60 3.56
N PHE A 148 -28.71 15.61 2.69
CA PHE A 148 -29.82 16.22 1.94
C PHE A 148 -31.21 16.08 2.59
N GLY A 149 -31.47 16.92 3.60
CA GLY A 149 -32.78 17.02 4.26
C GLY A 149 -33.04 16.00 5.36
N LYS A 150 -32.16 14.99 5.56
CA LYS A 150 -32.26 14.06 6.70
C LYS A 150 -31.45 14.58 7.89
N PRO A 151 -32.02 14.50 9.12
CA PRO A 151 -31.28 14.82 10.32
C PRO A 151 -30.13 13.83 10.52
N GLU A 152 -29.09 14.29 11.20
CA GLU A 152 -27.92 13.49 11.54
C GLU A 152 -28.29 12.38 12.54
N GLN A 153 -27.69 11.20 12.39
CA GLN A 153 -27.81 10.14 13.40
C GLN A 153 -27.00 10.51 14.67
N PRO A 154 -27.42 10.03 15.85
CA PRO A 154 -26.65 10.26 17.06
C PRO A 154 -25.22 9.72 16.90
N HIS A 155 -24.22 10.49 17.34
CA HIS A 155 -22.79 10.17 17.28
C HIS A 155 -22.16 10.09 15.87
N ALA A 156 -22.84 10.57 14.81
CA ALA A 156 -22.24 10.57 13.46
C ALA A 156 -21.03 11.51 13.35
N ALA A 157 -21.14 12.76 13.78
CA ALA A 157 -20.04 13.73 13.78
C ALA A 157 -18.84 13.26 14.61
N GLU A 158 -19.10 12.65 15.77
CA GLU A 158 -18.05 12.10 16.65
C GLU A 158 -17.28 10.97 15.97
N SER A 159 -18.00 10.02 15.37
CA SER A 159 -17.43 8.88 14.66
C SER A 159 -16.60 9.32 13.44
N LEU A 160 -17.09 10.33 12.72
CA LEU A 160 -16.40 10.94 11.60
C LEU A 160 -15.11 11.64 12.04
N ALA A 161 -15.18 12.46 13.10
CA ALA A 161 -14.02 13.15 13.67
C ALA A 161 -12.95 12.15 14.15
N TRP A 162 -13.37 11.07 14.80
CA TRP A 162 -12.48 10.00 15.22
C TRP A 162 -11.77 9.36 14.02
N LEU A 163 -12.51 9.02 12.95
CA LEU A 163 -11.93 8.40 11.77
C LEU A 163 -10.91 9.35 11.11
N ARG A 164 -11.29 10.62 10.90
CA ARG A 164 -10.39 11.66 10.37
C ARG A 164 -9.11 11.74 11.18
N HIS A 165 -9.19 11.86 12.50
CA HIS A 165 -8.02 11.92 13.37
C HIS A 165 -7.15 10.65 13.28
N LYS A 166 -7.77 9.47 13.12
CA LYS A 166 -7.05 8.20 13.04
C LYS A 166 -6.36 7.97 11.71
N ILE A 167 -6.97 8.26 10.57
CA ILE A 167 -6.46 7.82 9.26
C ILE A 167 -6.02 8.94 8.31
N LEU A 168 -6.50 10.18 8.47
CA LEU A 168 -6.24 11.26 7.52
C LEU A 168 -4.74 11.56 7.41
N GLY A 169 -4.23 11.65 6.18
CA GLY A 169 -2.81 11.89 5.89
C GLY A 169 -1.88 10.73 6.25
N LYS A 170 -2.40 9.65 6.86
CA LYS A 170 -1.61 8.47 7.22
C LYS A 170 -1.68 7.45 6.10
N SER A 171 -0.72 6.55 6.15
CA SER A 171 -0.66 5.47 5.20
C SER A 171 -1.27 4.19 5.72
N VAL A 172 -2.06 3.54 4.88
CA VAL A 172 -2.84 2.35 5.23
C VAL A 172 -2.61 1.25 4.21
N TYR A 173 -2.73 0.01 4.68
CA TYR A 173 -2.81 -1.20 3.86
C TYR A 173 -4.27 -1.57 3.73
N CYS A 174 -4.71 -1.84 2.50
CA CYS A 174 -6.08 -2.19 2.17
C CYS A 174 -6.05 -3.49 1.38
N GLN A 175 -6.65 -4.54 1.92
CA GLN A 175 -6.89 -5.78 1.20
C GLN A 175 -8.16 -5.62 0.38
N LEU A 176 -8.06 -5.64 -0.95
CA LEU A 176 -9.23 -5.50 -1.80
C LEU A 176 -10.09 -6.76 -1.73
N LEU A 177 -11.40 -6.61 -1.54
CA LEU A 177 -12.33 -7.74 -1.51
C LEU A 177 -13.26 -7.74 -2.71
N ARG A 178 -14.07 -6.68 -2.86
CA ARG A 178 -15.07 -6.58 -3.92
C ARG A 178 -15.25 -5.13 -4.37
N ARG A 179 -15.73 -4.95 -5.60
CA ARG A 179 -16.26 -3.67 -6.09
C ARG A 179 -17.77 -3.58 -5.82
N ASP A 180 -18.21 -2.40 -5.41
CA ASP A 180 -19.60 -2.04 -5.14
C ASP A 180 -20.24 -1.31 -6.34
N GLN A 181 -21.56 -1.21 -6.36
CA GLN A 181 -22.35 -0.54 -7.41
C GLN A 181 -21.97 0.95 -7.60
N TYR A 182 -21.56 1.62 -6.52
CA TYR A 182 -21.09 3.01 -6.56
C TYR A 182 -19.62 3.15 -6.95
N SER A 183 -19.03 2.11 -7.56
CA SER A 183 -17.61 2.06 -7.90
C SER A 183 -16.68 2.27 -6.69
N ARG A 184 -17.16 1.90 -5.48
CA ARG A 184 -16.35 1.81 -4.27
C ARG A 184 -15.70 0.44 -4.21
N VAL A 185 -14.54 0.34 -3.59
CA VAL A 185 -13.89 -0.93 -3.32
C VAL A 185 -14.07 -1.25 -1.85
N VAL A 186 -14.78 -2.33 -1.55
CA VAL A 186 -14.87 -2.88 -0.20
C VAL A 186 -13.53 -3.52 0.12
N ALA A 187 -12.90 -3.09 1.20
CA ALA A 187 -11.59 -3.55 1.58
C ALA A 187 -11.46 -3.76 3.09
N ASN A 188 -10.61 -4.72 3.47
CA ASN A 188 -10.13 -4.83 4.85
C ASN A 188 -8.96 -3.87 5.04
N VAL A 189 -9.07 -2.97 6.02
CA VAL A 189 -8.14 -1.85 6.19
C VAL A 189 -7.30 -2.06 7.43
N HIS A 190 -5.99 -1.95 7.27
CA HIS A 190 -4.98 -2.06 8.31
C HIS A 190 -4.13 -0.78 8.35
N LEU A 191 -3.86 -0.28 9.55
CA LEU A 191 -2.95 0.85 9.73
C LEU A 191 -1.51 0.40 9.42
N SER A 192 -0.69 1.29 8.87
CA SER A 192 0.74 0.98 8.69
C SER A 192 1.43 0.88 10.06
N PRO A 193 2.29 -0.13 10.29
CA PRO A 193 3.12 -0.17 11.50
C PRO A 193 4.02 1.09 11.54
N ARG A 194 4.26 1.59 12.77
CA ARG A 194 5.01 2.84 13.00
C ARG A 194 6.53 2.66 12.90
N PHE A 195 7.04 1.48 13.26
CA PHE A 195 8.49 1.25 13.43
C PHE A 195 9.05 0.09 12.60
N LEU A 196 8.26 -0.90 12.22
CA LEU A 196 8.73 -2.08 11.48
C LEU A 196 8.44 -1.95 9.98
N PRO A 197 9.31 -2.48 9.10
CA PRO A 197 9.04 -2.52 7.68
C PRO A 197 7.75 -3.32 7.45
N GLY A 198 6.77 -2.72 6.77
CA GLY A 198 5.43 -3.30 6.53
C GLY A 198 5.41 -4.55 5.64
N ALA A 199 6.57 -5.17 5.40
CA ALA A 199 6.71 -6.49 4.80
C ALA A 199 6.56 -7.61 5.84
N ILE A 200 6.80 -7.34 7.13
CA ILE A 200 6.83 -8.38 8.18
C ILE A 200 5.56 -8.34 9.05
N PHE A 201 4.99 -7.15 9.29
CA PHE A 201 3.80 -7.01 10.12
C PHE A 201 2.76 -6.10 9.46
N HIS A 202 1.53 -6.60 9.39
CA HIS A 202 0.36 -5.74 9.19
C HIS A 202 0.04 -5.05 10.52
N GLY A 203 -0.24 -3.74 10.49
CA GLY A 203 -0.65 -3.04 11.71
C GLY A 203 -2.09 -3.39 12.12
N LYS A 204 -2.55 -2.71 13.18
CA LYS A 204 -3.89 -2.90 13.75
C LYS A 204 -4.96 -2.74 12.67
N SER A 205 -5.95 -3.65 12.66
CA SER A 205 -7.11 -3.57 11.78
C SER A 205 -7.97 -2.37 12.18
N LEU A 206 -8.33 -1.55 11.19
CA LEU A 206 -9.16 -0.37 11.39
C LEU A 206 -10.61 -0.72 11.79
N PRO A 207 -11.29 -1.72 11.18
CA PRO A 207 -12.63 -2.14 11.61
C PRO A 207 -12.68 -2.48 13.10
N LEU A 208 -11.71 -3.27 13.57
CA LEU A 208 -11.63 -3.69 14.97
C LEU A 208 -11.41 -2.50 15.90
N LEU A 209 -10.62 -1.52 15.48
CA LEU A 209 -10.41 -0.30 16.26
C LEU A 209 -11.70 0.53 16.36
N MET A 210 -12.47 0.63 15.27
CA MET A 210 -13.75 1.35 15.27
C MET A 210 -14.76 0.73 16.22
N LEU A 211 -14.89 -0.61 16.18
CA LEU A 211 -15.74 -1.37 17.10
C LEU A 211 -15.30 -1.18 18.55
N ARG A 212 -13.99 -1.30 18.82
CA ARG A 212 -13.44 -1.13 20.16
C ARG A 212 -13.66 0.29 20.72
N SER A 213 -13.68 1.30 19.87
CA SER A 213 -13.97 2.68 20.29
C SER A 213 -15.46 3.02 20.32
N GLY A 214 -16.35 2.12 19.90
CA GLY A 214 -17.79 2.39 19.88
C GLY A 214 -18.25 3.37 18.78
N HIS A 215 -17.45 3.56 17.73
CA HIS A 215 -17.77 4.47 16.61
C HIS A 215 -18.35 3.75 15.39
N ALA A 216 -18.55 2.43 15.48
CA ALA A 216 -19.20 1.63 14.46
C ALA A 216 -19.91 0.43 15.10
N ALA A 217 -20.91 -0.09 14.39
CA ALA A 217 -21.56 -1.35 14.67
C ALA A 217 -21.12 -2.41 13.64
N ILE A 218 -21.32 -3.70 13.97
CA ILE A 218 -21.08 -4.79 13.03
C ILE A 218 -22.21 -4.79 12.00
N TYR A 219 -21.85 -5.02 10.74
CA TYR A 219 -22.84 -5.15 9.68
C TYR A 219 -23.52 -6.53 9.74
N ASP A 220 -24.66 -6.59 10.45
CA ASP A 220 -25.50 -7.80 10.50
C ASP A 220 -26.49 -7.79 9.34
N LYS A 221 -26.12 -8.41 8.22
CA LYS A 221 -27.10 -8.87 7.23
C LYS A 221 -27.36 -10.36 7.38
N VAL A 222 -27.93 -10.66 8.54
CA VAL A 222 -28.95 -11.69 8.71
C VAL A 222 -30.09 -10.98 9.48
N PRO A 223 -31.33 -10.92 8.97
CA PRO A 223 -32.42 -10.32 9.73
C PRO A 223 -32.78 -11.26 10.89
N CYS A 224 -32.16 -11.06 12.05
CA CYS A 224 -32.63 -11.59 13.33
C CYS A 224 -32.47 -10.53 14.42
N CYS A 225 -33.52 -9.72 14.55
CA CYS A 225 -33.96 -8.97 15.73
C CYS A 225 -33.14 -7.74 16.23
N PRO A 226 -33.84 -6.69 16.69
CA PRO A 226 -33.23 -5.45 17.14
C PRO A 226 -32.77 -5.60 18.59
N PHE A 227 -31.55 -6.10 18.81
CA PHE A 227 -30.91 -5.95 20.11
C PHE A 227 -29.71 -5.02 19.97
N PHE A 228 -30.04 -3.75 20.13
CA PHE A 228 -29.17 -2.65 20.44
C PHE A 228 -28.20 -3.08 21.56
N PHE A 229 -27.00 -3.53 21.18
CA PHE A 229 -25.95 -3.88 22.13
C PHE A 229 -25.40 -2.58 22.72
N ARG A 230 -26.07 -2.11 23.76
CA ARG A 230 -25.58 -1.09 24.69
C ARG A 230 -24.43 -1.73 25.47
N LEU A 231 -23.22 -1.66 24.93
CA LEU A 231 -22.01 -1.88 25.73
C LEU A 231 -21.92 -0.71 26.72
N ARG A 232 -22.41 -0.93 27.94
CA ARG A 232 -21.99 -0.17 29.12
C ARG A 232 -20.53 -0.53 29.38
N ILE A 233 -19.67 0.49 29.32
CA ILE A 233 -18.44 0.53 30.10
C ILE A 233 -18.83 0.88 31.53
#